data_AF-A0A2E7W1W3-F1
#
_entry.id   AF-A0A2E7W1W3-F1
#
_cell.length_a   1.000
_cell.length_b   1.000
_cell.length_c   1.000
_cell.angle_alpha   90.00
_cell.angle_beta   90.00
_cell.angle_gamma   90.00
#
_symmetry.space_group_name_H-M   'P 1'
#
loop_
_entity.id
_entity.type
_entity.pdbx_description
1 polymer ?
#
loop_
_entity_poly.entity_id
_entity_poly.type
_entity_poly.pdbx_seq_one_letter_code
_entity_poly.pdbx_strand_id
1 'polypeptide(L)'
;MSVEITELDRRGQDTNVSLTSPKGNTYNMSMYELSRWCTMLDAVDVIDKKLHQLKIPTSDNWVKPIAIQKYIDEKYQDVLFDMLETDEPIGN
;
A
#
# COMPACT_ATOMS: atom_id res chain seq x y z
N MET A 1 -6.95 21.18 1.23
CA MET A 1 -5.65 20.54 0.90
C MET A 1 -5.80 20.10 -0.54
N SER A 2 -5.22 20.85 -1.47
CA SER A 2 -5.42 20.61 -2.91
C SER A 2 -4.20 19.86 -3.44
N VAL A 3 -4.43 18.68 -3.97
CA VAL A 3 -3.41 17.90 -4.68
C VAL A 3 -3.57 18.24 -6.16
N GLU A 4 -2.55 18.85 -6.77
CA GLU A 4 -2.52 19.04 -8.22
C GLU A 4 -1.94 17.79 -8.86
N ILE A 5 -2.79 17.04 -9.57
CA ILE A 5 -2.42 15.78 -10.22
C ILE A 5 -2.03 16.12 -11.66
N THR A 6 -0.72 16.09 -11.91
CA THR A 6 -0.14 16.23 -13.25
C THR A 6 -0.04 14.84 -13.87
N GLU A 7 -0.83 14.61 -14.92
CA GLU A 7 -0.81 13.47 -15.86
C GLU A 7 -0.64 12.06 -15.25
N LEU A 8 -1.76 11.32 -15.17
CA LEU A 8 -1.84 9.93 -14.68
C LEU A 8 -1.03 8.96 -15.57
N ASP A 9 0.15 8.54 -15.09
CA ASP A 9 0.81 7.33 -15.58
C ASP A 9 0.06 6.10 -15.05
N ARG A 10 -0.36 5.19 -15.95
CA ARG A 10 -1.03 3.93 -15.60
C ARG A 10 -0.22 3.03 -14.66
N ARG A 11 1.08 3.30 -14.50
CA ARG A 11 1.97 2.59 -13.57
C ARG A 11 2.17 3.32 -12.25
N GLY A 12 1.62 4.52 -12.08
CA GLY A 12 1.77 5.35 -10.88
C GLY A 12 3.20 5.75 -10.57
N GLN A 13 4.13 5.65 -11.54
CA GLN A 13 5.56 5.94 -11.31
C GLN A 13 5.84 7.43 -11.30
N ASP A 14 5.12 8.19 -12.13
CA ASP A 14 5.31 9.64 -12.25
C ASP A 14 4.42 10.45 -11.29
N THR A 15 3.41 9.82 -10.68
CA THR A 15 2.53 10.45 -9.68
C THR A 15 3.21 10.47 -8.31
N ASN A 16 3.69 11.63 -7.89
CA ASN A 16 4.32 11.80 -6.58
C ASN A 16 3.31 12.15 -5.49
N VAL A 17 3.49 11.56 -4.31
CA VAL A 17 2.71 11.79 -3.10
C VAL A 17 3.62 12.15 -1.94
N SER A 18 3.14 13.02 -1.05
CA SER A 18 3.85 13.47 0.15
C SER A 18 3.12 13.02 1.41
N LEU A 19 3.72 12.15 2.20
CA LEU A 19 3.18 11.63 3.45
C LEU A 19 3.82 12.30 4.64
N THR A 20 3.03 12.89 5.53
CA THR A 20 3.54 13.47 6.77
C THR A 20 3.21 12.56 7.95
N SER A 21 4.25 12.07 8.62
CA SER A 21 4.10 11.28 9.84
C SER A 21 3.58 12.14 11.00
N PRO A 22 2.98 11.53 12.05
CA PRO A 22 2.57 12.26 13.26
C PRO A 22 3.71 12.99 13.98
N LYS A 23 4.96 12.59 13.74
CA LYS A 23 6.18 13.23 14.27
C LYS A 23 6.65 14.43 13.43
N GLY A 24 5.94 14.79 12.37
CA GLY A 24 6.24 15.93 11.51
C GLY A 24 7.23 15.64 10.37
N ASN A 25 7.70 14.41 10.21
CA ASN A 25 8.56 14.05 9.07
C ASN A 25 7.71 13.87 7.81
N THR A 26 8.10 14.50 6.71
CA THR A 26 7.48 14.34 5.39
C THR A 26 8.31 13.41 4.52
N TYR A 27 7.64 12.45 3.89
CA TYR A 27 8.22 11.46 2.98
C TYR A 27 7.58 11.65 1.60
N ASN A 28 8.40 11.89 0.58
CA ASN A 28 7.95 11.96 -0.80
C ASN A 28 8.23 10.62 -1.48
N MET A 29 7.23 10.07 -2.15
CA MET A 29 7.33 8.81 -2.89
C MET A 29 6.35 8.81 -4.05
N SER A 30 6.53 7.91 -5.00
CA SER A 30 5.55 7.66 -6.06
C SER A 30 4.30 6.93 -5.54
N MET A 31 3.18 7.05 -6.24
CA MET A 31 1.97 6.27 -5.96
C MET A 31 2.22 4.77 -6.12
N TYR A 32 3.11 4.39 -7.03
CA TYR A 32 3.64 3.03 -7.14
C TYR A 32 4.30 2.54 -5.84
N GLU A 33 5.19 3.34 -5.25
CA GLU A 33 5.83 2.98 -3.99
C GLU A 33 4.82 2.91 -2.84
N LEU A 34 3.89 3.88 -2.78
CA LEU A 34 2.85 3.90 -1.77
C LEU A 34 1.95 2.66 -1.85
N SER A 35 1.46 2.31 -3.04
CA SER A 35 0.59 1.15 -3.23
C SER A 35 1.28 -0.14 -2.78
N ARG A 36 2.57 -0.32 -3.07
CA ARG A 36 3.35 -1.48 -2.58
C ARG A 36 3.47 -1.51 -1.05
N TRP A 37 3.67 -0.35 -0.40
CA TRP A 37 3.68 -0.27 1.06
C TRP A 37 2.32 -0.64 1.66
N CYS A 38 1.22 -0.15 1.08
CA CYS A 38 -0.13 -0.50 1.50
C CYS A 38 -0.41 -2.00 1.33
N THR A 39 -0.06 -2.59 0.18
CA THR A 39 -0.22 -4.03 -0.04
C THR A 39 0.60 -4.87 0.94
N MET A 40 1.77 -4.38 1.37
CA MET A 40 2.56 -5.05 2.41
C MET A 40 1.82 -5.07 3.75
N LEU A 41 1.19 -3.97 4.15
CA LEU A 41 0.39 -3.92 5.38
C LEU A 41 -0.79 -4.89 5.30
N ASP A 42 -1.50 -4.91 4.17
CA ASP A 42 -2.59 -5.86 3.94
C ASP A 42 -2.11 -7.32 4.00
N ALA A 43 -0.93 -7.61 3.46
CA ALA A 43 -0.34 -8.94 3.52
C ALA A 43 -0.13 -9.39 4.97
N VAL A 44 0.41 -8.51 5.82
CA VAL A 44 0.63 -8.79 7.25
C VAL A 44 -0.69 -9.07 7.95
N ASP A 45 -1.71 -8.23 7.72
CA ASP A 45 -3.04 -8.40 8.31
C ASP A 45 -3.72 -9.72 7.87
N VAL A 46 -3.60 -10.09 6.60
CA VAL A 46 -4.12 -11.35 6.06
C VAL A 46 -3.43 -12.54 6.73
N ILE A 47 -2.12 -12.47 6.93
CA ILE A 47 -1.39 -13.55 7.56
C ILE A 47 -1.75 -13.64 9.05
N ASP A 48 -1.81 -12.52 9.77
CA ASP A 48 -2.20 -12.50 11.19
C ASP A 48 -3.59 -13.10 11.41
N LYS A 49 -4.57 -12.69 10.59
CA LYS A 49 -5.93 -13.29 10.61
C LYS A 49 -5.89 -14.80 10.39
N LYS A 50 -5.07 -15.30 9.46
CA LYS A 50 -4.92 -16.74 9.21
C LYS A 50 -4.24 -17.47 10.36
N LEU A 51 -3.21 -16.89 10.98
CA LEU A 51 -2.54 -17.47 12.14
C LEU A 51 -3.52 -17.62 13.31
N HIS A 52 -4.33 -16.60 13.57
CA HIS A 52 -5.39 -16.64 14.57
C HIS A 52 -6.44 -17.72 14.26
N GLN A 53 -6.90 -17.85 13.00
CA GLN A 53 -7.85 -18.89 12.60
C GLN A 53 -7.29 -20.31 12.79
N LEU A 54 -6.00 -20.50 12.51
CA LEU A 54 -5.32 -21.79 12.63
C LEU A 54 -4.80 -22.07 14.05
N LYS A 55 -4.98 -21.13 14.98
CA LYS A 55 -4.45 -21.21 16.36
C LYS A 55 -2.94 -21.46 16.40
N ILE A 56 -2.21 -20.93 15.41
CA ILE A 56 -0.76 -21.01 15.35
C ILE A 56 -0.20 -19.82 16.16
N PRO A 57 0.67 -20.06 17.16
CA PRO A 57 1.30 -18.96 17.89
C PRO A 57 2.19 -18.17 16.95
N THR A 58 2.12 -16.83 17.03
CA THR A 58 3.06 -15.93 16.38
C THR A 58 4.46 -16.21 16.94
N SER A 59 5.36 -16.73 16.10
CA SER A 59 6.75 -17.03 16.42
C SER A 59 7.65 -16.35 15.41
N ASP A 60 8.87 -15.97 15.75
CA ASP A 60 9.75 -15.09 14.93
C ASP A 60 9.95 -15.50 13.45
N ASN A 61 9.61 -16.73 13.05
CA ASN A 61 9.69 -17.24 11.67
C ASN A 61 8.32 -17.58 11.04
N TRP A 62 7.26 -16.88 11.43
CA TRP A 62 5.88 -17.17 11.02
C TRP A 62 5.63 -17.02 9.52
N VAL A 63 6.45 -16.26 8.79
CA VAL A 63 6.42 -16.24 7.32
C VAL A 63 7.80 -15.96 6.71
N LYS A 64 8.08 -16.56 5.55
CA LYS A 64 9.30 -16.27 4.78
C LYS A 64 9.14 -14.93 4.06
N PRO A 65 10.14 -14.03 4.06
CA PRO A 65 10.06 -12.73 3.38
C PRO A 65 9.66 -12.83 1.91
N ILE A 66 10.11 -13.88 1.21
CA ILE A 66 9.77 -14.12 -0.20
C ILE A 66 8.26 -14.33 -0.44
N ALA A 67 7.52 -14.81 0.56
CA ALA A 67 6.08 -14.99 0.44
C ALA A 67 5.34 -13.64 0.49
N ILE A 68 5.80 -12.71 1.34
CA ILE A 68 5.29 -11.34 1.38
C ILE A 68 5.61 -10.63 0.06
N GLN A 69 6.84 -10.77 -0.45
CA GLN A 69 7.22 -10.17 -1.72
C GLN A 69 6.32 -10.64 -2.88
N LYS A 70 6.07 -11.95 -2.98
CA LYS A 70 5.16 -12.51 -3.99
C LYS A 70 3.75 -11.94 -3.85
N TYR A 71 3.23 -11.86 -2.63
CA TYR A 71 1.90 -11.29 -2.39
C TYR A 71 1.83 -9.84 -2.85
N ILE A 72 2.83 -9.02 -2.53
CA ILE A 72 2.91 -7.63 -2.98
C ILE A 72 2.90 -7.58 -4.50
N ASP A 73 3.78 -8.32 -5.17
CA ASP A 73 3.92 -8.29 -6.63
C ASP A 73 2.64 -8.75 -7.37
N GLU A 74 1.84 -9.62 -6.75
CA GLU A 74 0.56 -10.09 -7.29
C GLU A 74 -0.61 -9.12 -7.06
N LYS A 75 -0.54 -8.26 -6.03
CA LYS A 75 -1.69 -7.49 -5.54
C LYS A 75 -1.55 -5.97 -5.59
N TYR A 76 -0.34 -5.45 -5.74
CA TYR A 76 -0.13 -3.99 -5.71
C TYR A 76 -0.83 -3.24 -6.85
N GLN A 77 -1.06 -3.88 -8.00
CA GLN A 77 -1.75 -3.27 -9.13
C GLN A 77 -3.23 -2.98 -8.80
N ASP A 78 -3.89 -3.87 -8.07
CA ASP A 78 -5.28 -3.68 -7.64
C ASP A 78 -5.36 -2.46 -6.69
N VAL A 79 -4.45 -2.38 -5.71
CA VAL A 79 -4.38 -1.26 -4.76
C VAL A 79 -4.02 0.06 -5.46
N LEU A 80 -3.08 0.03 -6.41
CA LEU A 80 -2.71 1.19 -7.21
C LEU A 80 -3.92 1.71 -7.99
N PHE A 81 -4.67 0.82 -8.62
CA PHE A 81 -5.86 1.17 -9.37
C PHE A 81 -6.90 1.87 -8.48
N ASP A 82 -7.22 1.29 -7.32
CA ASP A 82 -8.15 1.89 -6.36
C ASP A 82 -7.70 3.29 -5.91
N MET A 83 -6.39 3.48 -5.68
CA MET A 83 -5.82 4.78 -5.29
C MET A 83 -5.91 5.83 -6.40
N LEU A 84 -5.77 5.44 -7.67
CA LEU A 84 -5.88 6.34 -8.81
C LEU A 84 -7.35 6.66 -9.17
N GLU A 85 -8.28 5.76 -8.89
CA GLU A 85 -9.72 5.97 -9.15
C GLU A 85 -10.41 6.82 -8.07
N THR A 86 -9.86 6.89 -6.86
CA THR A 86 -10.46 7.63 -5.74
C THR A 86 -10.41 9.16 -5.93
N ASP A 87 -9.91 9.67 -7.05
CA ASP A 87 -9.97 11.08 -7.47
C ASP A 87 -11.37 11.56 -7.93
N GLU A 88 -12.47 10.92 -7.48
CA GLU A 88 -13.79 11.53 -7.62
C GLU A 88 -13.88 12.77 -6.70
N PRO A 89 -14.22 13.95 -7.24
CA PRO A 89 -14.32 15.17 -6.46
C PRO A 89 -15.45 15.00 -5.44
N ILE A 90 -15.12 15.15 -4.16
CA ILE A 90 -16.09 15.22 -3.07
C ILE A 90 -17.06 16.37 -3.43
N GLY A 91 -18.27 15.99 -3.86
CA GLY A 91 -19.29 16.91 -4.34
C GLY A 91 -19.70 17.93 -3.27
N ASN A 92 -20.01 19.13 -3.78
CA ASN A 92 -20.49 20.37 -3.13
C ASN A 92 -21.12 20.27 -1.74
#